data_AF-A0A496ZFH7-F1
#
_entry.id   AF-A0A496ZFH7-F1
#
_cell.length_a   1.000
_cell.length_b   1.000
_cell.length_c   1.000
_cell.angle_alpha   90.00
_cell.angle_beta   90.00
_cell.angle_gamma   90.00
#
_symmetry.space_group_name_H-M   'P 1'
#
loop_
_entity.id
_entity.type
_entity.pdbx_description
1 polymer ?
#
loop_
_entity_poly.entity_id
_entity_poly.type
_entity_poly.pdbx_seq_one_letter_code
_entity_poly.pdbx_strand_id
1 'polypeptide(L)'
;PFTFYEIIDCRPGIGYRVKDFFLGDIIDVKEKMGSENVQKGDFLFGRTATIDAVSMLFGSGSIIIRPSWKPYLIHFRKWLMEEENPNPITIETLADFDFEIRKVYFEIFEKMMRPPEMQNIDGDPMRFHTLYYDIESPEVAFQALRSLSAIETKESLRSQATLTDDGGIEKIEIPWTRKGFKSNPALESTVLGRIEIYGRKMKVEVNSDKRAETIKNEIEKRLGPRVKYKTTEIRSLESMIEEGQQEGLPDAGTQPNQDDLMQLPEVQEQMRHMLQGHWQNWIDDRIPALGGKTPRQAVKTPDGKESVEALLLDAERHSGYNGPMQEIEHKAIKDVRQKLGLDKTALSAPKPVHHNDKKVERVETIKAMLENFGREELNPLYVGFAVELLNKIARMRKLDIQRGRMEIWAAAIVYVIARLNFLFDPESDVSLSPDTICDYFDTVKSTVGNKASFIQKICDLYYGAKGFCRQDIIDMLTFVETPEGFILPKNMLDINTKFIKSEKSGQQAKKKKEKPKDDKQLKLFDDV
;
A
#
# COMPACT_ATOMS: atom_id res chain seq x y z
N PRO A 1 8.15 -0.51 -17.44
CA PRO A 1 7.79 -1.90 -17.04
C PRO A 1 6.75 -1.85 -15.92
N PHE A 2 5.97 -2.91 -15.70
CA PHE A 2 5.11 -2.98 -14.50
C PHE A 2 5.98 -3.17 -13.25
N THR A 3 5.57 -2.56 -12.14
CA THR A 3 6.31 -2.60 -10.87
C THR A 3 5.37 -2.24 -9.70
N PHE A 4 5.90 -2.34 -8.49
CA PHE A 4 5.22 -1.94 -7.25
C PHE A 4 5.74 -0.58 -6.78
N TYR A 5 4.81 0.29 -6.41
CA TYR A 5 5.06 1.66 -5.95
C TYR A 5 4.60 1.80 -4.51
N GLU A 6 5.53 2.09 -3.59
CA GLU A 6 5.21 2.41 -2.20
C GLU A 6 4.78 3.87 -2.08
N ILE A 7 3.61 4.14 -1.48
CA ILE A 7 3.12 5.48 -1.16
C ILE A 7 3.96 6.03 -0.01
N ILE A 8 4.75 7.07 -0.27
CA ILE A 8 5.56 7.71 0.78
C ILE A 8 4.90 8.95 1.37
N ASP A 9 4.02 9.60 0.60
CA ASP A 9 3.20 10.73 1.03
C ASP A 9 1.93 10.82 0.17
N CYS A 10 0.82 11.32 0.73
CA CYS A 10 -0.45 11.42 0.03
C CYS A 10 -1.17 12.73 0.36
N ARG A 11 -1.69 13.40 -0.68
CA ARG A 11 -2.55 14.57 -0.57
C ARG A 11 -3.93 14.23 -1.18
N PRO A 12 -4.94 13.91 -0.36
CA PRO A 12 -6.26 13.53 -0.84
C PRO A 12 -6.85 14.55 -1.80
N GLY A 13 -7.42 14.07 -2.91
CA GLY A 13 -7.99 14.88 -3.99
C GLY A 13 -6.96 15.58 -4.89
N ILE A 14 -5.65 15.35 -4.71
CA ILE A 14 -4.57 16.02 -5.45
C ILE A 14 -3.61 15.03 -6.10
N GLY A 15 -3.13 14.05 -5.34
CA GLY A 15 -2.11 13.11 -5.79
C GLY A 15 -1.26 12.57 -4.65
N TYR A 16 -0.31 11.72 -5.00
CA TYR A 16 0.56 11.05 -4.04
C TYR A 16 1.99 11.02 -4.55
N ARG A 17 2.91 10.94 -3.60
CA ARG A 17 4.32 10.69 -3.88
C ARG A 17 4.59 9.21 -3.67
N VAL A 18 5.11 8.57 -4.70
CA VAL A 18 5.45 7.14 -4.70
C VAL A 18 6.93 6.91 -4.84
N LYS A 19 7.39 5.78 -4.31
CA LYS A 19 8.73 5.25 -4.51
C LYS A 19 8.62 3.91 -5.25
N ASP A 20 9.30 3.77 -6.39
CA ASP A 20 9.47 2.47 -7.03
C ASP A 20 10.17 1.52 -6.06
N PHE A 21 9.53 0.41 -5.74
CA PHE A 21 9.99 -0.47 -4.68
C PHE A 21 11.30 -1.21 -5.03
N PHE A 22 11.54 -1.48 -6.32
CA PHE A 22 12.74 -2.19 -6.78
C PHE A 22 13.84 -1.21 -7.23
N LEU A 23 13.49 -0.17 -7.98
CA LEU A 23 14.45 0.80 -8.51
C LEU A 23 14.81 1.89 -7.49
N GLY A 24 13.90 2.21 -6.57
CA GLY A 24 14.07 3.24 -5.55
C GLY A 24 13.76 4.66 -6.00
N ASP A 25 13.41 4.86 -7.27
CA ASP A 25 13.05 6.17 -7.84
C ASP A 25 11.80 6.76 -7.17
N ILE A 26 11.80 8.07 -6.93
CA ILE A 26 10.68 8.78 -6.30
C ILE A 26 9.97 9.64 -7.34
N ILE A 27 8.65 9.53 -7.39
CA ILE A 27 7.81 10.16 -8.41
C ILE A 27 6.61 10.84 -7.73
N ASP A 28 6.36 12.10 -8.08
CA ASP A 28 5.15 12.83 -7.69
C ASP A 28 4.05 12.58 -8.74
N VAL A 29 3.06 11.77 -8.40
CA VAL A 29 1.96 11.37 -9.28
C VAL A 29 0.73 12.25 -9.06
N LYS A 30 0.16 12.75 -10.16
CA LYS A 30 -1.12 13.45 -10.18
C LYS A 30 -2.24 12.44 -10.39
N GLU A 31 -3.02 12.24 -9.33
CA GLU A 31 -4.17 11.35 -9.33
C GLU A 31 -5.16 11.87 -8.29
N LYS A 32 -6.42 12.04 -8.65
CA LYS A 32 -7.42 12.65 -7.77
C LYS A 32 -8.15 11.63 -6.90
N MET A 33 -8.81 10.64 -7.50
CA MET A 33 -9.74 9.75 -6.80
C MET A 33 -9.04 8.65 -6.00
N GLY A 34 -8.03 8.01 -6.57
CA GLY A 34 -7.14 7.08 -5.86
C GLY A 34 -6.45 7.71 -4.65
N SER A 35 -6.07 9.00 -4.72
CA SER A 35 -5.43 9.72 -3.60
C SER A 35 -6.35 9.89 -2.38
N GLU A 36 -7.67 9.77 -2.55
CA GLU A 36 -8.63 9.79 -1.43
C GLU A 36 -8.68 8.45 -0.67
N ASN A 37 -8.14 7.38 -1.26
CA ASN A 37 -8.28 6.01 -0.74
C ASN A 37 -6.95 5.39 -0.26
N VAL A 38 -5.80 6.01 -0.59
CA VAL A 38 -4.46 5.50 -0.23
C VAL A 38 -3.86 6.26 0.95
N GLN A 39 -3.01 5.57 1.70
CA GLN A 39 -2.28 6.08 2.85
C GLN A 39 -0.79 5.74 2.77
N LYS A 40 0.06 6.52 3.45
CA LYS A 40 1.52 6.32 3.49
C LYS A 40 1.89 4.90 3.92
N GLY A 41 2.58 4.15 3.07
CA GLY A 41 3.00 2.75 3.27
C GLY A 41 2.19 1.75 2.45
N ASP A 42 1.11 2.19 1.81
CA ASP A 42 0.39 1.36 0.84
C ASP A 42 1.24 1.12 -0.41
N PHE A 43 0.95 0.04 -1.12
CA PHE A 43 1.55 -0.29 -2.40
C PHE A 43 0.51 -0.26 -3.51
N LEU A 44 0.89 0.36 -4.62
CA LEU A 44 0.15 0.33 -5.88
C LEU A 44 0.95 -0.47 -6.90
N PHE A 45 0.28 -1.32 -7.66
CA PHE A 45 0.89 -2.00 -8.80
C PHE A 45 0.55 -1.26 -10.08
N GLY A 46 1.51 -1.02 -10.96
CA GLY A 46 1.24 -0.32 -12.22
C GLY A 46 2.50 0.11 -12.95
N ARG A 47 2.36 1.12 -13.82
CA ARG A 47 3.46 1.80 -14.50
C ARG A 47 3.31 3.30 -14.32
N THR A 48 4.39 4.02 -14.08
CA THR A 48 4.35 5.48 -14.20
C THR A 48 4.78 5.93 -15.58
N ALA A 49 4.13 6.93 -16.14
CA ALA A 49 4.66 7.70 -17.25
C ALA A 49 4.60 9.19 -16.93
N THR A 50 5.66 9.89 -17.32
CA THR A 50 5.77 11.33 -17.18
C THR A 50 5.61 11.95 -18.55
N ILE A 51 4.59 12.78 -18.71
CA ILE A 51 4.35 13.58 -19.92
C ILE A 51 4.51 15.04 -19.49
N ASP A 52 5.48 15.74 -20.10
CA ASP A 52 5.93 17.07 -19.68
C ASP A 52 6.34 17.10 -18.19
N ALA A 53 5.64 17.88 -17.35
CA ALA A 53 5.88 18.00 -15.91
C ALA A 53 4.89 17.19 -15.05
N VAL A 54 4.06 16.36 -15.67
CA VAL A 54 3.00 15.61 -15.00
C VAL A 54 3.32 14.12 -15.06
N SER A 55 3.48 13.50 -13.89
CA SER A 55 3.57 12.04 -13.79
C SER A 55 2.21 11.47 -13.47
N MET A 56 1.86 10.38 -14.15
CA MET A 56 0.60 9.66 -13.96
C MET A 56 0.89 8.17 -13.80
N LEU A 57 0.06 7.49 -13.02
CA LEU A 57 0.05 6.04 -12.93
C LEU A 57 -0.89 5.47 -14.00
N PHE A 58 -0.40 4.55 -14.81
CA PHE A 58 -1.10 3.86 -15.89
C PHE A 58 -1.08 2.36 -15.67
N GLY A 59 -2.15 1.68 -16.13
CA GLY A 59 -2.30 0.24 -15.93
C GLY A 59 -2.28 -0.14 -14.45
N SER A 60 -2.88 0.69 -13.60
CA SER A 60 -2.94 0.42 -12.16
C SER A 60 -3.71 -0.87 -11.91
N GLY A 61 -3.20 -1.69 -11.00
CA GLY A 61 -3.96 -2.78 -10.39
C GLY A 61 -5.20 -2.25 -9.67
N SER A 62 -6.20 -3.11 -9.50
CA SER A 62 -7.51 -2.79 -8.91
C SER A 62 -7.54 -2.80 -7.38
N ILE A 63 -6.40 -3.10 -6.72
CA ILE A 63 -6.32 -3.26 -5.27
C ILE A 63 -5.25 -2.34 -4.68
N ILE A 64 -5.50 -1.89 -3.45
CA ILE A 64 -4.53 -1.20 -2.60
C ILE A 64 -3.86 -2.27 -1.74
N ILE A 65 -2.56 -2.48 -1.94
CA ILE A 65 -1.80 -3.51 -1.24
C ILE A 65 -1.32 -2.92 0.09
N ARG A 66 -1.69 -3.56 1.20
CA ARG A 66 -1.39 -3.06 2.56
C ARG A 66 0.10 -3.15 2.92
N PRO A 67 0.60 -2.32 3.87
CA PRO A 67 2.01 -2.35 4.27
C PRO A 67 2.49 -3.73 4.75
N SER A 68 1.61 -4.55 5.34
CA SER A 68 1.93 -5.91 5.79
C SER A 68 2.40 -6.86 4.68
N TRP A 69 2.21 -6.52 3.41
CA TRP A 69 2.74 -7.26 2.25
C TRP A 69 4.18 -6.90 1.88
N LYS A 70 4.75 -5.82 2.45
CA LYS A 70 6.13 -5.42 2.17
C LYS A 70 7.17 -6.53 2.41
N PRO A 71 7.10 -7.36 3.47
CA PRO A 71 8.03 -8.48 3.64
C PRO A 71 8.00 -9.49 2.47
N TYR A 72 6.82 -9.72 1.88
CA TYR A 72 6.66 -10.57 0.70
C TYR A 72 7.38 -9.98 -0.52
N LEU A 73 7.19 -8.68 -0.78
CA LEU A 73 7.87 -7.97 -1.86
C LEU A 73 9.38 -7.90 -1.64
N ILE A 74 9.85 -7.76 -0.39
CA ILE A 74 11.28 -7.80 -0.03
C ILE A 74 11.87 -9.18 -0.34
N HIS A 75 11.16 -10.26 -0.06
CA HIS A 75 11.60 -11.60 -0.41
C HIS A 75 11.77 -11.74 -1.93
N PHE A 76 10.80 -11.26 -2.70
CA PHE A 76 10.90 -11.25 -4.16
C PHE A 76 12.02 -10.35 -4.68
N ARG A 77 12.24 -9.17 -4.08
CA ARG A 77 13.39 -8.28 -4.38
C ARG A 77 14.73 -9.01 -4.21
N LYS A 78 14.87 -9.84 -3.18
CA LYS A 78 16.09 -10.64 -2.96
C LYS A 78 16.27 -11.70 -4.03
N TRP A 79 15.21 -12.41 -4.36
CA TRP A 79 15.23 -13.41 -5.43
C TRP A 79 15.67 -12.78 -6.77
N LEU A 80 15.11 -11.61 -7.13
CA LEU A 80 15.55 -10.87 -8.32
C LEU A 80 17.04 -10.50 -8.28
N MET A 81 17.55 -10.03 -7.14
CA MET A 81 18.97 -9.68 -6.99
C MET A 81 19.91 -10.89 -7.10
N GLU A 82 19.45 -12.08 -6.67
CA GLU A 82 20.23 -13.32 -6.77
C GLU A 82 20.31 -13.80 -8.23
N GLU A 83 19.21 -13.77 -8.98
CA GLU A 83 19.17 -14.11 -10.41
C GLU A 83 20.03 -13.15 -11.25
N GLU A 84 20.01 -11.86 -10.93
CA GLU A 84 20.80 -10.82 -11.63
C GLU A 84 22.30 -10.83 -11.31
N ASN A 85 22.73 -11.62 -10.32
CA ASN A 85 24.11 -11.93 -9.95
C ASN A 85 25.20 -10.88 -10.28
N PRO A 86 25.79 -10.23 -9.27
CA PRO A 86 25.23 -9.33 -8.28
C PRO A 86 25.10 -7.91 -8.88
N ASN A 87 24.13 -7.71 -9.77
CA ASN A 87 23.85 -6.40 -10.34
C ASN A 87 22.66 -5.72 -9.63
N PRO A 88 22.68 -4.38 -9.48
CA PRO A 88 21.49 -3.66 -9.04
C PRO A 88 20.33 -3.90 -10.01
N ILE A 89 19.10 -4.02 -9.49
CA ILE A 89 17.90 -4.14 -10.32
C ILE A 89 17.76 -2.89 -11.20
N THR A 90 17.59 -3.10 -12.50
CA THR A 90 17.47 -2.05 -13.52
C THR A 90 16.10 -2.05 -14.17
N ILE A 91 15.83 -1.05 -15.02
CA ILE A 91 14.60 -1.02 -15.83
C ILE A 91 14.56 -2.21 -16.79
N GLU A 92 15.72 -2.60 -17.32
CA GLU A 92 15.89 -3.77 -18.17
C GLU A 92 15.57 -5.06 -17.40
N THR A 93 16.09 -5.20 -16.17
CA THR A 93 15.71 -6.31 -15.27
C THR A 93 14.19 -6.38 -15.09
N LEU A 94 13.52 -5.26 -14.81
CA LEU A 94 12.06 -5.27 -14.64
C LEU A 94 11.30 -5.62 -15.94
N ALA A 95 11.91 -5.39 -17.11
CA ALA A 95 11.33 -5.80 -18.38
C ALA A 95 11.53 -7.29 -18.65
N ASP A 96 12.70 -7.82 -18.33
CA ASP A 96 13.04 -9.24 -18.49
C ASP A 96 12.23 -10.14 -17.55
N PHE A 97 11.95 -9.66 -16.33
CA PHE A 97 11.15 -10.35 -15.31
C PHE A 97 9.67 -9.86 -15.24
N ASP A 98 9.14 -9.27 -16.32
CA ASP A 98 7.77 -8.71 -16.34
C ASP A 98 6.70 -9.78 -16.02
N PHE A 99 6.92 -11.04 -16.39
CA PHE A 99 6.01 -12.15 -16.07
C PHE A 99 5.97 -12.45 -14.56
N GLU A 100 7.14 -12.59 -13.93
CA GLU A 100 7.28 -12.91 -12.51
C GLU A 100 6.74 -11.77 -11.63
N ILE A 101 7.00 -10.53 -12.02
CA ILE A 101 6.48 -9.34 -11.35
C ILE A 101 4.95 -9.33 -11.37
N ARG A 102 4.32 -9.62 -12.52
CA ARG A 102 2.86 -9.73 -12.62
C ARG A 102 2.31 -10.92 -11.84
N LYS A 103 3.02 -12.05 -11.85
CA LYS A 103 2.64 -13.23 -11.07
C LYS A 103 2.57 -12.90 -9.58
N VAL A 104 3.56 -12.18 -9.05
CA VAL A 104 3.55 -11.70 -7.65
C VAL A 104 2.31 -10.83 -7.36
N TYR A 105 1.94 -9.93 -8.28
CA TYR A 105 0.73 -9.12 -8.13
C TYR A 105 -0.54 -9.99 -8.05
N PHE A 106 -0.69 -10.96 -8.95
CA PHE A 106 -1.86 -11.84 -8.95
C PHE A 106 -1.91 -12.76 -7.73
N GLU A 107 -0.77 -13.24 -7.23
CA GLU A 107 -0.70 -14.01 -5.98
C GLU A 107 -1.13 -13.17 -4.77
N ILE A 108 -0.75 -11.89 -4.71
CA ILE A 108 -1.22 -10.96 -3.67
C ILE A 108 -2.72 -10.76 -3.82
N PHE A 109 -3.20 -10.50 -5.04
CA PHE A 109 -4.62 -10.30 -5.34
C PHE A 109 -5.48 -11.49 -4.91
N GLU A 110 -5.11 -12.71 -5.31
CA GLU A 110 -5.84 -13.93 -4.94
C GLU A 110 -5.88 -14.15 -3.42
N LYS A 111 -4.76 -13.91 -2.73
CA LYS A 111 -4.69 -14.06 -1.27
C LYS A 111 -5.52 -12.99 -0.54
N MET A 112 -5.57 -11.77 -1.06
CA MET A 112 -6.39 -10.68 -0.49
C MET A 112 -7.88 -10.85 -0.77
N MET A 113 -8.24 -11.40 -1.93
CA MET A 113 -9.63 -11.63 -2.33
C MET A 113 -10.20 -12.96 -1.80
N ARG A 114 -9.35 -13.81 -1.21
CA ARG A 114 -9.81 -15.04 -0.57
C ARG A 114 -10.64 -14.68 0.66
N PRO A 115 -11.90 -15.13 0.76
CA PRO A 115 -12.72 -14.88 1.94
C PRO A 115 -12.03 -15.47 3.18
N PRO A 116 -12.07 -14.78 4.33
CA PRO A 116 -11.48 -15.30 5.55
C PRO A 116 -12.18 -16.60 5.95
N GLU A 117 -11.39 -17.64 6.24
CA GLU A 117 -11.93 -18.85 6.86
C GLU A 117 -12.06 -18.62 8.36
N MET A 118 -13.29 -18.63 8.85
CA MET A 118 -13.55 -18.49 10.28
C MET A 118 -13.17 -19.79 11.00
N GLN A 119 -12.23 -19.68 11.94
CA GLN A 119 -11.77 -20.79 12.76
C GLN A 119 -12.01 -20.48 14.23
N ASN A 120 -12.26 -21.52 15.03
CA ASN A 120 -12.30 -21.40 16.48
C ASN A 120 -10.89 -21.20 17.05
N ILE A 121 -10.80 -20.99 18.36
CA ILE A 121 -9.53 -20.74 19.05
C ILE A 121 -8.54 -21.92 18.98
N ASP A 122 -9.00 -23.14 18.69
CA ASP A 122 -8.14 -24.32 18.48
C ASP A 122 -7.72 -24.50 17.00
N GLY A 123 -8.13 -23.60 16.09
CA GLY A 123 -7.83 -23.63 14.66
C GLY A 123 -8.76 -24.54 13.83
N ASP A 124 -9.86 -25.01 14.41
CA ASP A 124 -10.86 -25.78 13.65
C ASP A 124 -11.83 -24.85 12.93
N PRO A 125 -12.33 -25.20 11.72
CA PRO A 125 -13.38 -24.45 11.06
C PRO A 125 -14.61 -24.23 11.96
N MET A 126 -15.13 -23.00 11.97
CA MET A 126 -16.26 -22.62 12.80
C MET A 126 -17.56 -23.24 12.27
N ARG A 127 -18.09 -24.21 13.01
CA ARG A 127 -19.38 -24.86 12.74
C ARG A 127 -20.12 -25.05 14.04
N PHE A 128 -21.35 -24.55 14.13
CA PHE A 128 -22.12 -24.66 15.37
C PHE A 128 -22.86 -25.99 15.38
N HIS A 129 -22.52 -26.83 16.37
CA HIS A 129 -23.23 -28.08 16.61
C HIS A 129 -24.04 -27.94 17.88
N THR A 130 -25.32 -28.27 17.78
CA THR A 130 -26.22 -28.41 18.92
C THR A 130 -26.63 -29.88 19.03
N LEU A 131 -26.10 -30.57 20.03
CA LEU A 131 -26.39 -31.97 20.28
C LEU A 131 -27.52 -32.08 21.32
N TYR A 132 -28.54 -32.88 21.00
CA TYR A 132 -29.70 -33.10 21.87
C TYR A 132 -29.70 -34.52 22.42
N TYR A 133 -29.97 -34.65 23.72
CA TYR A 133 -30.04 -35.91 24.44
C TYR A 133 -31.27 -35.98 25.35
N ASP A 134 -31.83 -37.18 25.49
CA ASP A 134 -32.67 -37.51 26.65
C ASP A 134 -31.77 -38.05 27.76
N ILE A 135 -32.03 -37.64 28.99
CA ILE A 135 -31.31 -38.08 30.18
C ILE A 135 -32.27 -38.69 31.21
N GLU A 136 -31.76 -39.60 32.02
CA GLU A 136 -32.56 -40.24 33.07
C GLU A 136 -32.84 -39.31 34.27
N SER A 137 -31.86 -38.49 34.65
CA SER A 137 -32.00 -37.57 35.79
C SER A 137 -31.05 -36.38 35.64
N PRO A 138 -31.54 -35.14 35.84
CA PRO A 138 -30.69 -33.95 35.84
C PRO A 138 -29.55 -34.04 36.86
N GLU A 139 -29.81 -34.57 38.05
CA GLU A 139 -28.81 -34.68 39.12
C GLU A 139 -27.71 -35.70 38.74
N VAL A 140 -28.09 -36.83 38.15
CA VAL A 140 -27.12 -37.84 37.68
C VAL A 140 -26.27 -37.29 36.54
N ALA A 141 -26.89 -36.58 35.59
CA ALA A 141 -26.19 -35.90 34.50
C ALA A 141 -25.19 -34.85 35.03
N PHE A 142 -25.62 -34.02 35.97
CA PHE A 142 -24.76 -33.02 36.61
C PHE A 142 -23.56 -33.67 37.32
N GLN A 143 -23.78 -34.68 38.17
CA GLN A 143 -22.67 -35.33 38.88
C GLN A 143 -21.66 -35.97 37.93
N ALA A 144 -22.10 -36.52 36.81
CA ALA A 144 -21.24 -37.18 35.82
C ALA A 144 -20.44 -36.17 34.96
N LEU A 145 -21.04 -35.02 34.63
CA LEU A 145 -20.49 -34.06 33.67
C LEU A 145 -19.82 -32.85 34.30
N ARG A 146 -20.06 -32.53 35.58
CA ARG A 146 -19.50 -31.33 36.24
C ARG A 146 -17.98 -31.18 36.11
N SER A 147 -17.23 -32.29 36.06
CA SER A 147 -15.77 -32.25 35.95
C SER A 147 -15.26 -31.81 34.58
N LEU A 148 -16.15 -31.63 33.59
CA LEU A 148 -15.83 -31.02 32.31
C LEU A 148 -15.65 -29.51 32.44
N SER A 149 -16.14 -28.88 33.52
CA SER A 149 -15.68 -27.55 33.91
C SER A 149 -14.40 -27.67 34.72
N ALA A 150 -13.26 -27.33 34.11
CA ALA A 150 -11.94 -27.46 34.73
C ALA A 150 -11.61 -26.32 35.71
N ILE A 151 -12.44 -25.28 35.75
CA ILE A 151 -12.21 -24.04 36.51
C ILE A 151 -13.19 -23.95 37.69
N GLU A 152 -14.47 -24.20 37.44
CA GLU A 152 -15.51 -23.99 38.45
C GLU A 152 -15.66 -25.19 39.39
N THR A 153 -15.88 -24.90 40.66
CA THR A 153 -16.17 -25.91 41.68
C THR A 153 -17.61 -26.41 41.57
N LYS A 154 -17.88 -27.56 42.21
CA LYS A 154 -19.24 -28.13 42.27
C LYS A 154 -20.22 -27.15 42.91
N GLU A 155 -19.78 -26.47 43.95
CA GLU A 155 -20.56 -25.53 44.74
C GLU A 155 -20.88 -24.28 43.90
N SER A 156 -19.91 -23.77 43.13
CA SER A 156 -20.12 -22.66 42.18
C SER A 156 -21.18 -23.02 41.15
N LEU A 157 -21.00 -24.13 40.44
CA LEU A 157 -21.94 -24.57 39.40
C LEU A 157 -23.34 -24.82 39.96
N ARG A 158 -23.44 -25.47 41.14
CA ARG A 158 -24.75 -25.76 41.75
C ARG A 158 -25.44 -24.48 42.22
N SER A 159 -24.70 -23.46 42.65
CA SER A 159 -25.30 -22.18 43.07
C SER A 159 -25.98 -21.43 41.91
N GLN A 160 -25.58 -21.73 40.66
CA GLN A 160 -26.17 -21.18 39.43
C GLN A 160 -27.35 -22.02 38.92
N ALA A 161 -27.69 -23.14 39.58
CA ALA A 161 -28.79 -24.01 39.18
C ALA A 161 -30.15 -23.47 39.61
N THR A 162 -31.16 -23.61 38.76
CA THR A 162 -32.56 -23.51 39.17
C THR A 162 -32.95 -24.82 39.85
N LEU A 163 -33.45 -24.73 41.07
CA LEU A 163 -33.86 -25.88 41.87
C LEU A 163 -35.39 -26.02 41.88
N THR A 164 -35.87 -27.25 41.90
CA THR A 164 -37.27 -27.58 42.16
C THR A 164 -37.61 -27.37 43.64
N ASP A 165 -38.90 -27.37 43.98
CA ASP A 165 -39.40 -27.18 45.36
C ASP A 165 -38.83 -28.24 46.36
N ASP A 166 -38.48 -29.43 45.87
CA ASP A 166 -37.84 -30.52 46.62
C ASP A 166 -36.29 -30.43 46.67
N GLY A 167 -35.70 -29.36 46.12
CA GLY A 167 -34.25 -29.09 46.14
C GLY A 167 -33.44 -29.86 45.08
N GLY A 168 -34.11 -30.54 44.15
CA GLY A 168 -33.51 -31.17 42.98
C GLY A 168 -33.12 -30.15 41.90
N ILE A 169 -32.25 -30.53 40.97
CA ILE A 169 -31.90 -29.66 39.84
C ILE A 169 -33.03 -29.69 38.81
N GLU A 170 -33.64 -28.52 38.56
CA GLU A 170 -34.57 -28.33 37.44
C GLU A 170 -33.81 -27.96 36.16
N LYS A 171 -32.91 -26.98 36.27
CA LYS A 171 -32.10 -26.45 35.18
C LYS A 171 -30.71 -26.09 35.67
N ILE A 172 -29.68 -26.46 34.92
CA ILE A 172 -28.29 -26.07 35.21
C ILE A 172 -27.48 -25.97 33.93
N GLU A 173 -26.48 -25.11 33.97
CA GLU A 173 -25.48 -24.96 32.92
C GLU A 173 -24.11 -25.40 33.42
N ILE A 174 -23.39 -26.14 32.59
CA ILE A 174 -22.02 -26.55 32.83
C ILE A 174 -21.17 -26.05 31.65
N PRO A 175 -20.29 -25.06 31.86
CA PRO A 175 -19.33 -24.68 30.83
C PRO A 175 -18.28 -25.78 30.69
N TRP A 176 -18.10 -26.29 29.48
CA TRP A 176 -17.02 -27.23 29.17
C TRP A 176 -15.74 -26.42 28.96
N THR A 177 -14.76 -26.56 29.86
CA THR A 177 -13.57 -25.71 29.88
C THR A 177 -12.27 -26.49 30.01
N ARG A 178 -11.18 -25.89 29.54
CA ARG A 178 -9.80 -26.37 29.72
C ARG A 178 -8.95 -25.27 30.34
N LYS A 179 -7.99 -25.64 31.20
CA LYS A 179 -7.00 -24.72 31.77
C LYS A 179 -5.98 -24.27 30.71
N GLY A 180 -5.74 -22.96 30.66
CA GLY A 180 -4.79 -22.31 29.77
C GLY A 180 -5.17 -22.39 28.29
N PHE A 181 -4.49 -21.55 27.49
CA PHE A 181 -4.57 -21.58 26.04
C PHE A 181 -3.17 -21.64 25.41
N LYS A 182 -2.97 -22.54 24.44
CA LYS A 182 -1.65 -22.81 23.84
C LYS A 182 -1.05 -21.60 23.11
N SER A 183 -1.87 -20.68 22.59
CA SER A 183 -1.40 -19.55 21.78
C SER A 183 -1.53 -18.19 22.46
N ASN A 184 -2.09 -18.11 23.68
CA ASN A 184 -2.09 -16.90 24.50
C ASN A 184 -1.97 -17.27 25.99
N PRO A 185 -0.76 -17.18 26.57
CA PRO A 185 -0.52 -17.49 27.99
C PRO A 185 -1.29 -16.59 28.97
N ALA A 186 -1.81 -15.44 28.51
CA ALA A 186 -2.57 -14.53 29.34
C ALA A 186 -4.02 -15.01 29.59
N LEU A 187 -4.54 -15.94 28.79
CA LEU A 187 -5.86 -16.53 29.01
C LEU A 187 -5.75 -17.72 29.96
N GLU A 188 -6.28 -17.57 31.16
CA GLU A 188 -6.27 -18.60 32.21
C GLU A 188 -7.07 -19.85 31.82
N SER A 189 -8.01 -19.73 30.88
CA SER A 189 -8.85 -20.83 30.42
C SER A 189 -9.43 -20.66 29.02
N THR A 190 -9.96 -21.76 28.48
CA THR A 190 -10.68 -21.78 27.20
C THR A 190 -12.03 -22.46 27.38
N VAL A 191 -13.11 -21.79 26.96
CA VAL A 191 -14.45 -22.38 26.85
C VAL A 191 -14.54 -23.18 25.54
N LEU A 192 -14.78 -24.47 25.67
CA LEU A 192 -14.87 -25.43 24.58
C LEU A 192 -16.31 -25.61 24.09
N GLY A 193 -17.28 -25.44 24.99
CA GLY A 193 -18.70 -25.53 24.71
C GLY A 193 -19.54 -25.31 25.96
N ARG A 194 -20.86 -25.40 25.79
CA ARG A 194 -21.86 -25.20 26.85
C ARG A 194 -22.75 -26.44 26.94
N ILE A 195 -22.95 -26.96 28.14
CA ILE A 195 -23.85 -28.07 28.42
C ILE A 195 -25.01 -27.53 29.24
N GLU A 196 -26.20 -27.55 28.70
CA GLU A 196 -27.43 -27.15 29.37
C GLU A 196 -28.25 -28.39 29.70
N ILE A 197 -28.57 -28.57 30.97
CA ILE A 197 -29.44 -29.64 31.47
C ILE A 197 -30.73 -29.00 31.93
N TYR A 198 -31.87 -29.51 31.45
CA TYR A 198 -33.19 -29.00 31.83
C TYR A 198 -34.22 -30.13 31.80
N GLY A 199 -34.87 -30.36 32.95
CA GLY A 199 -35.74 -31.51 33.14
C GLY A 199 -35.04 -32.82 32.77
N ARG A 200 -35.66 -33.62 31.88
CA ARG A 200 -35.09 -34.89 31.39
C ARG A 200 -34.35 -34.76 30.05
N LYS A 201 -33.93 -33.54 29.70
CA LYS A 201 -33.23 -33.25 28.45
C LYS A 201 -31.88 -32.61 28.73
N MET A 202 -30.97 -32.81 27.79
CA MET A 202 -29.67 -32.15 27.77
C MET A 202 -29.38 -31.64 26.37
N LYS A 203 -28.91 -30.40 26.30
CA LYS A 203 -28.49 -29.71 25.08
C LYS A 203 -27.02 -29.34 25.22
N VAL A 204 -26.24 -29.59 24.18
CA VAL A 204 -24.80 -29.29 24.17
C VAL A 204 -24.46 -28.47 22.95
N GLU A 205 -23.85 -27.31 23.16
CA GLU A 205 -23.44 -26.40 22.10
C GLU A 205 -21.91 -26.34 22.01
N VAL A 206 -21.38 -26.57 20.81
CA VAL A 206 -19.95 -26.44 20.48
C VAL A 206 -19.79 -25.81 19.11
N ASN A 207 -18.58 -25.32 18.81
CA ASN A 207 -18.29 -24.55 17.59
C ASN A 207 -17.29 -25.24 16.64
N SER A 208 -17.12 -26.57 16.72
CA SER A 208 -16.44 -27.35 15.68
C SER A 208 -16.85 -28.83 15.65
N ASP A 209 -16.66 -29.47 14.49
CA ASP A 209 -16.88 -30.92 14.28
C ASP A 209 -16.08 -31.76 15.30
N LYS A 210 -14.79 -31.44 15.49
CA LYS A 210 -13.91 -32.15 16.42
C LYS A 210 -14.38 -32.03 17.87
N ARG A 211 -14.82 -30.84 18.28
CA ARG A 211 -15.37 -30.61 19.63
C ARG A 211 -16.66 -31.38 19.82
N ALA A 212 -17.52 -31.48 18.80
CA ALA A 212 -18.77 -32.25 18.84
C ALA A 212 -18.54 -33.74 19.04
N GLU A 213 -17.58 -34.32 18.30
CA GLU A 213 -17.20 -35.72 18.47
C GLU A 213 -16.59 -35.98 19.86
N THR A 214 -15.69 -35.09 20.29
CA THR A 214 -15.03 -35.21 21.60
C THR A 214 -16.05 -35.18 22.75
N ILE A 215 -16.97 -34.20 22.75
CA ILE A 215 -17.95 -34.07 23.83
C ILE A 215 -18.98 -35.21 23.81
N LYS A 216 -19.36 -35.69 22.63
CA LYS A 216 -20.24 -36.84 22.48
C LYS A 216 -19.61 -38.09 23.11
N ASN A 217 -18.35 -38.38 22.80
CA ASN A 217 -17.62 -39.50 23.38
C ASN A 217 -17.49 -39.38 24.92
N GLU A 218 -17.23 -38.19 25.43
CA GLU A 218 -17.16 -37.96 26.88
C GLU A 218 -18.52 -38.18 27.56
N ILE A 219 -19.61 -37.70 26.97
CA ILE A 219 -20.98 -37.88 27.50
C ILE A 219 -21.35 -39.36 27.53
N GLU A 220 -21.17 -40.07 26.42
CA GLU A 220 -21.52 -41.50 26.31
C GLU A 220 -20.69 -42.35 27.27
N LYS A 221 -19.39 -42.04 27.43
CA LYS A 221 -18.51 -42.74 28.37
C LYS A 221 -18.91 -42.52 29.83
N ARG A 222 -19.35 -41.31 30.20
CA ARG A 222 -19.66 -40.93 31.59
C ARG A 222 -21.05 -41.37 32.03
N LEU A 223 -22.04 -41.28 31.13
CA LEU A 223 -23.44 -41.57 31.44
C LEU A 223 -23.87 -42.97 30.99
N GLY A 224 -23.20 -43.56 30.00
CA GLY A 224 -23.46 -44.91 29.50
C GLY A 224 -24.93 -45.08 29.09
N PRO A 225 -25.66 -46.09 29.59
CA PRO A 225 -27.05 -46.34 29.21
C PRO A 225 -28.05 -45.29 29.74
N ARG A 226 -27.60 -44.37 30.60
CA ARG A 226 -28.44 -43.34 31.24
C ARG A 226 -28.66 -42.09 30.38
N VAL A 227 -28.07 -42.06 29.20
CA VAL A 227 -28.23 -41.00 28.21
C VAL A 227 -28.59 -41.60 26.86
N LYS A 228 -29.52 -40.96 26.15
CA LYS A 228 -29.92 -41.35 24.80
C LYS A 228 -29.73 -40.18 23.86
N TYR A 229 -28.76 -40.30 22.95
CA TYR A 229 -28.56 -39.35 21.86
C TYR A 229 -29.81 -39.30 20.97
N LYS A 230 -30.21 -38.08 20.58
CA LYS A 230 -31.34 -37.85 19.68
C LYS A 230 -30.87 -37.43 18.31
N THR A 231 -30.28 -36.26 18.23
CA THR A 231 -29.90 -35.62 16.98
C THR A 231 -28.81 -34.59 17.24
N THR A 232 -28.14 -34.19 16.16
CA THR A 232 -27.22 -33.06 16.13
C THR A 232 -27.74 -32.14 15.04
N GLU A 233 -28.01 -30.90 15.43
CA GLU A 233 -28.22 -29.81 14.51
C GLU A 233 -26.87 -29.19 14.18
N ILE A 234 -26.59 -28.98 12.90
CA ILE A 234 -25.34 -28.37 12.43
C ILE A 234 -25.73 -27.12 11.67
N ARG A 235 -25.23 -25.96 12.11
CA ARG A 235 -25.39 -24.69 11.41
C ARG A 235 -24.02 -24.16 11.01
N SER A 236 -23.91 -23.72 9.77
CA SER A 236 -22.76 -22.95 9.33
C SER A 236 -22.94 -21.50 9.75
N LEU A 237 -21.82 -20.78 9.86
CA LEU A 237 -21.85 -19.36 10.18
C LEU A 237 -22.56 -18.55 9.08
N GLU A 238 -22.39 -18.95 7.82
CA GLU A 238 -23.01 -18.31 6.65
C GLU A 238 -24.54 -18.38 6.73
N SER A 239 -25.10 -19.56 7.02
CA SER A 239 -26.56 -19.75 7.20
C SER A 239 -27.10 -18.85 8.31
N MET A 240 -26.37 -18.70 9.42
CA MET A 240 -26.78 -17.85 10.53
C MET A 240 -26.72 -16.35 10.19
N ILE A 241 -25.74 -15.93 9.38
CA ILE A 241 -25.62 -14.54 8.90
C ILE A 241 -26.74 -14.22 7.90
N GLU A 242 -27.05 -15.14 6.98
CA GLU A 242 -28.12 -14.96 5.99
C GLU A 242 -29.51 -14.87 6.65
N GLU A 243 -29.80 -15.72 7.64
CA GLU A 243 -31.03 -15.67 8.43
C GLU A 243 -31.15 -14.36 9.23
N GLY A 244 -30.06 -13.93 9.89
CA GLY A 244 -30.04 -12.69 10.67
C GLY A 244 -30.17 -11.41 9.83
N GLN A 245 -29.79 -11.45 8.56
CA GLN A 245 -30.02 -10.35 7.61
C GLN A 245 -31.48 -10.30 7.12
N GLN A 246 -32.18 -11.44 7.08
CA GLN A 246 -33.58 -11.53 6.65
C GLN A 246 -34.57 -11.21 7.78
N GLU A 247 -34.27 -11.58 9.03
CA GLU A 247 -35.20 -11.35 10.15
C GLU A 247 -35.14 -9.92 10.74
N GLY A 248 -34.15 -9.11 10.34
CA GLY A 248 -33.88 -7.83 11.00
C GLY A 248 -33.35 -8.09 12.42
N LEU A 249 -32.16 -7.56 12.73
CA LEU A 249 -31.53 -7.74 14.04
C LEU A 249 -32.54 -7.48 15.17
N PRO A 250 -32.77 -8.44 16.10
CA PRO A 250 -33.53 -8.17 17.29
C PRO A 250 -32.87 -6.98 18.01
N ASP A 251 -33.67 -5.98 18.34
CA ASP A 251 -33.24 -4.87 19.18
C ASP A 251 -32.65 -5.47 20.47
N ALA A 252 -31.33 -5.38 20.61
CA ALA A 252 -30.60 -5.84 21.79
C ALA A 252 -30.84 -4.86 22.95
N GLY A 253 -32.11 -4.62 23.27
CA GLY A 253 -32.50 -4.04 24.54
C GLY A 253 -32.03 -4.97 25.65
N THR A 254 -31.36 -4.40 26.65
CA THR A 254 -30.83 -5.04 27.86
C THR A 254 -29.43 -5.70 27.81
N GLN A 255 -28.49 -5.13 27.07
CA GLN A 255 -27.07 -5.14 27.49
C GLN A 255 -26.62 -3.71 27.79
N PRO A 256 -25.79 -3.47 28.83
CA PRO A 256 -25.12 -2.17 28.97
C PRO A 256 -24.42 -1.86 27.66
N ASN A 257 -24.53 -0.62 27.17
CA ASN A 257 -23.91 -0.21 25.93
C ASN A 257 -22.43 -0.61 26.00
N GLN A 258 -21.96 -1.45 25.07
CA GLN A 258 -20.61 -2.02 25.13
C GLN A 258 -19.54 -0.92 25.22
N ASP A 259 -19.84 0.23 24.65
CA ASP A 259 -19.05 1.47 24.72
C ASP A 259 -18.96 2.07 26.14
N ASP A 260 -20.02 1.98 26.95
CA ASP A 260 -20.03 2.50 28.32
C ASP A 260 -19.17 1.63 29.25
N LEU A 261 -19.18 0.30 29.05
CA LEU A 261 -18.31 -0.64 29.77
C LEU A 261 -16.82 -0.44 29.40
N MET A 262 -16.52 -0.17 28.13
CA MET A 262 -15.15 0.12 27.65
C MET A 262 -14.60 1.46 28.14
N GLN A 263 -15.45 2.36 28.66
CA GLN A 263 -15.03 3.63 29.26
C GLN A 263 -14.70 3.55 30.75
N LEU A 264 -14.99 2.41 31.40
CA LEU A 264 -14.65 2.24 32.82
C LEU A 264 -13.13 2.24 33.04
N PRO A 265 -12.60 3.01 34.01
CA PRO A 265 -11.15 3.10 34.25
C PRO A 265 -10.47 1.76 34.53
N GLU A 266 -11.15 0.86 35.26
CA GLU A 266 -10.64 -0.47 35.59
C GLU A 266 -10.52 -1.35 34.33
N VAL A 267 -11.49 -1.26 33.41
CA VAL A 267 -11.49 -1.97 32.13
C VAL A 267 -10.39 -1.42 31.22
N GLN A 268 -10.24 -0.10 31.13
CA GLN A 268 -9.17 0.54 30.36
C GLN A 268 -7.78 0.14 30.87
N GLU A 269 -7.58 0.09 32.19
CA GLU A 269 -6.31 -0.29 32.79
C GLU A 269 -5.99 -1.77 32.53
N GLN A 270 -6.99 -2.66 32.66
CA GLN A 270 -6.83 -4.08 32.33
C GLN A 270 -6.49 -4.28 30.84
N MET A 271 -7.16 -3.56 29.94
CA MET A 271 -6.89 -3.61 28.50
C MET A 271 -5.50 -3.05 28.18
N ARG A 272 -5.07 -1.99 28.86
CA ARG A 272 -3.71 -1.44 28.76
C ARG A 272 -2.67 -2.49 29.11
N HIS A 273 -2.85 -3.19 30.22
CA HIS A 273 -1.97 -4.29 30.62
C HIS A 273 -1.96 -5.43 29.58
N MET A 274 -3.12 -5.80 29.05
CA MET A 274 -3.24 -6.86 28.04
C MET A 274 -2.53 -6.51 26.73
N LEU A 275 -2.82 -5.35 26.14
CA LEU A 275 -2.22 -4.89 24.88
C LEU A 275 -0.72 -4.64 25.03
N GLN A 276 -0.30 -4.05 26.15
CA GLN A 276 1.13 -3.85 26.42
C GLN A 276 1.87 -5.20 26.56
N GLY A 277 1.26 -6.18 27.22
CA GLY A 277 1.80 -7.54 27.31
C GLY A 277 1.89 -8.22 25.96
N HIS A 278 0.83 -8.12 25.14
CA HIS A 278 0.82 -8.63 23.77
C HIS A 278 1.97 -8.06 22.93
N TRP A 279 2.07 -6.74 22.85
CA TRP A 279 3.10 -6.07 22.06
C TRP A 279 4.53 -6.26 22.60
N GLN A 280 4.70 -6.45 23.92
CA GLN A 280 6.00 -6.84 24.50
C GLN A 280 6.44 -8.23 24.05
N ASN A 281 5.52 -9.21 24.06
CA ASN A 281 5.81 -10.57 23.63
C ASN A 281 6.05 -10.65 22.12
N TRP A 282 5.31 -9.85 21.34
CA TRP A 282 5.42 -9.81 19.88
C TRP A 282 6.87 -9.59 19.38
N ILE A 283 7.69 -8.84 20.12
CA ILE A 283 9.11 -8.58 19.79
C ILE A 283 9.94 -9.87 19.68
N ASP A 284 9.55 -10.90 20.44
CA ASP A 284 10.26 -12.16 20.58
C ASP A 284 9.45 -13.34 19.97
N ASP A 285 8.24 -13.09 19.45
CA ASP A 285 7.45 -14.06 18.70
C ASP A 285 8.03 -14.33 17.31
N ARG A 286 7.90 -15.58 16.83
CA ARG A 286 8.30 -15.94 15.47
C ARG A 286 7.19 -15.57 14.49
N ILE A 287 7.47 -14.61 13.61
CA ILE A 287 6.46 -14.07 12.70
C ILE A 287 6.62 -14.73 11.32
N PRO A 288 5.58 -15.43 10.79
CA PRO A 288 5.64 -16.06 9.47
C PRO A 288 6.00 -15.09 8.34
N ALA A 289 5.44 -13.88 8.35
CA ALA A 289 5.75 -12.83 7.37
C ALA A 289 7.23 -12.40 7.37
N LEU A 290 7.96 -12.62 8.47
CA LEU A 290 9.41 -12.35 8.57
C LEU A 290 10.26 -13.60 8.26
N GLY A 291 9.66 -14.63 7.64
CA GLY A 291 10.31 -15.92 7.40
C GLY A 291 10.55 -16.72 8.69
N GLY A 292 9.65 -16.60 9.67
CA GLY A 292 9.73 -17.29 10.96
C GLY A 292 10.76 -16.71 11.94
N LYS A 293 11.34 -15.55 11.63
CA LYS A 293 12.23 -14.80 12.53
C LYS A 293 11.43 -13.97 13.52
N THR A 294 12.07 -13.61 14.64
CA THR A 294 11.51 -12.62 15.56
C THR A 294 11.77 -11.20 15.05
N PRO A 295 10.93 -10.20 15.39
CA PRO A 295 11.19 -8.80 15.07
C PRO A 295 12.59 -8.36 15.50
N ARG A 296 13.02 -8.75 16.71
CA ARG A 296 14.37 -8.46 17.24
C ARG A 296 15.51 -9.03 16.38
N GLN A 297 15.29 -10.19 15.76
CA GLN A 297 16.25 -10.78 14.83
C GLN A 297 16.22 -10.11 13.45
N ALA A 298 15.01 -9.80 12.94
CA ALA A 298 14.81 -9.22 11.61
C ALA A 298 15.45 -7.83 11.49
N VAL A 299 15.27 -6.95 12.48
CA VAL A 299 15.78 -5.56 12.45
C VAL A 299 17.32 -5.45 12.40
N LYS A 300 18.06 -6.56 12.50
CA LYS A 300 19.51 -6.58 12.31
C LYS A 300 19.93 -6.32 10.85
N THR A 301 19.03 -6.48 9.89
CA THR A 301 19.28 -6.23 8.46
C THR A 301 18.44 -5.05 7.94
N PRO A 302 18.89 -4.30 6.92
CA PRO A 302 18.08 -3.23 6.31
C PRO A 302 16.70 -3.73 5.85
N ASP A 303 16.66 -4.84 5.12
CA ASP A 303 15.42 -5.48 4.67
C ASP A 303 14.49 -5.86 5.82
N GLY A 304 15.05 -6.42 6.90
CA GLY A 304 14.26 -6.79 8.06
C GLY A 304 13.74 -5.58 8.84
N LYS A 305 14.45 -4.44 8.83
CA LYS A 305 13.91 -3.18 9.37
C LYS A 305 12.72 -2.69 8.55
N GLU A 306 12.84 -2.69 7.22
CA GLU A 306 11.71 -2.33 6.34
C GLU A 306 10.51 -3.26 6.56
N SER A 307 10.76 -4.57 6.70
CA SER A 307 9.72 -5.58 6.93
C SER A 307 8.98 -5.35 8.26
N VAL A 308 9.73 -5.15 9.35
CA VAL A 308 9.15 -4.97 10.69
C VAL A 308 8.41 -3.64 10.79
N GLU A 309 8.96 -2.56 10.24
CA GLU A 309 8.29 -1.25 10.23
C GLU A 309 6.95 -1.31 9.49
N ALA A 310 6.90 -2.03 8.37
CA ALA A 310 5.67 -2.16 7.60
C ALA A 310 4.59 -2.97 8.34
N LEU A 311 4.97 -4.00 9.11
CA LEU A 311 4.03 -4.73 9.97
C LEU A 311 3.48 -3.87 11.10
N LEU A 312 4.33 -3.06 11.75
CA LEU A 312 3.91 -2.14 12.81
C LEU A 312 2.98 -1.04 12.27
N LEU A 313 3.31 -0.49 11.09
CA LEU A 313 2.48 0.50 10.41
C LEU A 313 1.11 -0.06 10.03
N ASP A 314 1.05 -1.31 9.56
CA ASP A 314 -0.25 -1.94 9.24
C ASP A 314 -1.06 -2.21 10.51
N ALA A 315 -0.43 -2.59 11.62
CA ALA A 315 -1.10 -2.80 12.89
C ALA A 315 -1.70 -1.51 13.48
N GLU A 316 -0.96 -0.38 13.43
CA GLU A 316 -1.48 0.93 13.86
C GLU A 316 -2.70 1.39 13.07
N ARG A 317 -2.86 0.91 11.85
CA ARG A 317 -4.03 1.23 11.03
C ARG A 317 -5.23 0.34 11.31
N HIS A 318 -5.02 -0.82 11.93
CA HIS A 318 -6.06 -1.80 12.26
C HIS A 318 -6.46 -1.77 13.74
N SER A 319 -5.71 -1.07 14.59
CA SER A 319 -6.15 -0.73 15.95
C SER A 319 -7.50 -0.02 15.86
N GLY A 320 -8.53 -0.62 16.48
CA GLY A 320 -9.96 -0.41 16.19
C GLY A 320 -10.50 1.02 16.30
N TYR A 321 -11.82 1.15 16.11
CA TYR A 321 -12.59 2.42 16.04
C TYR A 321 -12.09 3.50 17.02
N ASN A 322 -11.99 4.75 16.52
CA ASN A 322 -11.55 5.97 17.22
C ASN A 322 -12.03 6.03 18.68
N GLY A 323 -11.20 5.53 19.60
CA GLY A 323 -11.53 5.40 21.00
C GLY A 323 -10.32 5.06 21.86
N PRO A 324 -10.47 4.94 23.18
CA PRO A 324 -9.36 4.76 24.12
C PRO A 324 -8.44 3.57 23.80
N MET A 325 -8.99 2.52 23.17
CA MET A 325 -8.22 1.35 22.70
C MET A 325 -7.13 1.71 21.69
N GLN A 326 -7.45 2.58 20.73
CA GLN A 326 -6.53 2.95 19.67
C GLN A 326 -5.30 3.67 20.24
N GLU A 327 -5.52 4.61 21.17
CA GLU A 327 -4.42 5.35 21.80
C GLU A 327 -3.50 4.45 22.62
N ILE A 328 -4.07 3.50 23.36
CA ILE A 328 -3.32 2.52 24.15
C ILE A 328 -2.46 1.64 23.23
N GLU A 329 -3.04 1.15 22.14
CA GLU A 329 -2.37 0.29 21.18
C GLU A 329 -1.26 1.04 20.43
N HIS A 330 -1.53 2.26 19.94
CA HIS A 330 -0.53 3.11 19.28
C HIS A 330 0.65 3.40 20.20
N LYS A 331 0.40 3.65 21.49
CA LYS A 331 1.47 3.84 22.47
C LYS A 331 2.30 2.57 22.66
N ALA A 332 1.66 1.39 22.75
CA ALA A 332 2.36 0.13 22.85
C ALA A 332 3.22 -0.16 21.60
N ILE A 333 2.70 0.10 20.41
CA ILE A 333 3.44 -0.05 19.14
C ILE A 333 4.61 0.93 19.06
N LYS A 334 4.43 2.18 19.50
CA LYS A 334 5.52 3.15 19.60
C LYS A 334 6.62 2.69 20.55
N ASP A 335 6.28 2.13 21.70
CA ASP A 335 7.27 1.55 22.63
C ASP A 335 8.03 0.36 22.00
N VAL A 336 7.34 -0.44 21.18
CA VAL A 336 7.96 -1.52 20.39
C VAL A 336 8.96 -0.95 19.39
N ARG A 337 8.60 0.10 18.64
CA ARG A 337 9.55 0.78 17.73
C ARG A 337 10.78 1.28 18.47
N GLN A 338 10.62 1.84 19.68
CA GLN A 338 11.75 2.35 20.47
C GLN A 338 12.68 1.21 20.87
N LYS A 339 12.13 0.13 21.40
CA LYS A 339 12.87 -1.07 21.83
C LYS A 339 13.61 -1.74 20.67
N LEU A 340 13.03 -1.70 19.47
CA LEU A 340 13.64 -2.22 18.24
C LEU A 340 14.60 -1.24 17.56
N GLY A 341 14.68 0.00 18.05
CA GLY A 341 15.54 1.04 17.49
C GLY A 341 15.06 1.60 16.15
N LEU A 342 13.76 1.50 15.86
CA LEU A 342 13.14 1.93 14.59
C LEU A 342 12.75 3.42 14.58
N ASP A 343 12.55 4.07 15.73
CA ASP A 343 12.19 5.50 15.75
C ASP A 343 13.31 6.43 15.30
N LYS A 344 14.57 5.97 15.36
CA LYS A 344 15.71 6.70 14.80
C LYS A 344 15.64 6.79 13.27
N THR A 345 14.78 6.01 12.64
CA THR A 345 14.63 5.92 11.18
C THR A 345 13.59 6.90 10.63
N ALA A 346 12.72 7.49 11.46
CA ALA A 346 11.78 8.55 11.06
C ALA A 346 12.45 9.90 10.75
N LEU A 347 13.75 10.04 11.05
CA LEU A 347 14.63 11.13 10.59
C LEU A 347 15.75 10.65 9.65
N SER A 348 15.68 9.41 9.19
CA SER A 348 16.57 8.90 8.14
C SER A 348 15.77 8.82 6.84
N ALA A 349 15.74 9.94 6.11
CA ALA A 349 15.85 9.86 4.66
C ALA A 349 16.90 8.78 4.29
N PRO A 350 16.75 8.07 3.16
CA PRO A 350 17.66 6.98 2.80
C PRO A 350 19.11 7.41 3.02
N LYS A 351 19.82 6.67 3.89
CA LYS A 351 21.22 6.99 4.19
C LYS A 351 21.97 7.06 2.86
N PRO A 352 22.56 8.21 2.50
CA PRO A 352 23.43 8.27 1.36
C PRO A 352 24.60 7.34 1.65
N VAL A 353 24.79 6.37 0.76
CA VAL A 353 26.11 5.77 0.54
C VAL A 353 27.11 6.94 0.49
N HIS A 354 28.17 6.88 1.30
CA HIS A 354 29.18 7.93 1.55
C HIS A 354 29.98 8.36 0.29
N HIS A 355 29.30 8.74 -0.79
CA HIS A 355 29.88 9.24 -2.04
C HIS A 355 29.35 10.62 -2.46
N ASN A 356 28.39 11.21 -1.74
CA ASN A 356 27.59 12.31 -2.31
C ASN A 356 27.86 13.74 -1.77
N ASP A 357 28.57 13.97 -0.66
CA ASP A 357 28.80 15.34 -0.17
C ASP A 357 29.61 16.17 -1.18
N LYS A 358 30.66 15.57 -1.77
CA LYS A 358 31.47 16.19 -2.82
C LYS A 358 30.70 16.43 -4.12
N LYS A 359 29.70 15.60 -4.44
CA LYS A 359 28.89 15.77 -5.65
C LYS A 359 27.90 16.91 -5.48
N VAL A 360 27.27 17.01 -4.32
CA VAL A 360 26.32 18.08 -3.98
C VAL A 360 27.04 19.43 -3.96
N GLU A 361 28.17 19.54 -3.25
CA GLU A 361 28.98 20.76 -3.22
C GLU A 361 29.44 21.20 -4.63
N ARG A 362 29.84 20.23 -5.46
CA ARG A 362 30.25 20.48 -6.83
C ARG A 362 29.11 20.94 -7.74
N VAL A 363 27.92 20.36 -7.59
CA VAL A 363 26.73 20.80 -8.34
C VAL A 363 26.35 22.22 -7.95
N GLU A 364 26.36 22.55 -6.66
CA GLU A 364 26.10 23.92 -6.19
C GLU A 364 27.15 24.93 -6.69
N THR A 365 28.42 24.52 -6.76
CA THR A 365 29.50 25.36 -7.33
C THR A 365 29.27 25.64 -8.82
N ILE A 366 28.90 24.63 -9.61
CA ILE A 366 28.60 24.80 -11.04
C ILE A 366 27.33 25.66 -11.20
N LYS A 367 26.33 25.48 -10.35
CA LYS A 367 25.11 26.31 -10.35
C LYS A 367 25.45 27.78 -10.12
N ALA A 368 26.28 28.09 -9.14
CA ALA A 368 26.74 29.46 -8.88
C ALA A 368 27.51 30.05 -10.08
N MET A 369 28.33 29.24 -10.78
CA MET A 369 28.99 29.66 -12.01
C MET A 369 27.99 30.02 -13.13
N LEU A 370 26.91 29.25 -13.29
CA LEU A 370 25.85 29.52 -14.26
C LEU A 370 25.05 30.78 -13.91
N GLU A 371 24.74 30.98 -12.63
CA GLU A 371 24.04 32.18 -12.14
C GLU A 371 24.90 33.44 -12.29
N ASN A 372 26.22 33.34 -12.06
CA ASN A 372 27.16 34.45 -12.25
C ASN A 372 27.24 34.87 -13.72
N PHE A 373 27.54 33.93 -14.63
CA PHE A 373 27.52 34.19 -16.06
C PHE A 373 26.17 34.72 -16.52
N GLY A 374 25.12 34.15 -15.95
CA GLY A 374 23.73 34.52 -16.15
C GLY A 374 23.39 35.98 -15.87
N ARG A 375 24.06 36.62 -14.92
CA ARG A 375 23.84 38.03 -14.57
C ARG A 375 24.55 39.00 -15.51
N GLU A 376 25.64 38.57 -16.13
CA GLU A 376 26.49 39.41 -16.98
C GLU A 376 26.08 39.32 -18.45
N GLU A 377 25.77 38.11 -18.95
CA GLU A 377 25.70 37.83 -20.39
C GLU A 377 24.37 37.16 -20.83
N LEU A 378 23.45 36.85 -19.91
CA LEU A 378 22.15 36.22 -20.23
C LEU A 378 20.98 36.89 -19.51
N ASN A 379 19.75 36.47 -19.84
CA ASN A 379 18.55 36.82 -19.09
C ASN A 379 18.19 35.72 -18.07
N PRO A 380 17.36 36.01 -17.05
CA PRO A 380 16.97 35.03 -16.03
C PRO A 380 16.28 33.77 -16.59
N LEU A 381 15.66 33.87 -17.76
CA LEU A 381 14.98 32.76 -18.42
C LEU A 381 15.99 31.69 -18.88
N TYR A 382 17.04 32.08 -19.60
CA TYR A 382 18.07 31.15 -20.09
C TYR A 382 18.92 30.59 -18.93
N VAL A 383 19.11 31.36 -17.86
CA VAL A 383 19.73 30.85 -16.61
C VAL A 383 18.88 29.75 -16.00
N GLY A 384 17.55 29.92 -15.97
CA GLY A 384 16.63 28.87 -15.53
C GLY A 384 16.79 27.57 -16.34
N PHE A 385 16.87 27.66 -17.66
CA PHE A 385 17.10 26.48 -18.52
C PHE A 385 18.47 25.83 -18.28
N ALA A 386 19.51 26.61 -18.04
CA ALA A 386 20.85 26.10 -17.73
C ALA A 386 20.89 25.37 -16.39
N VAL A 387 20.21 25.89 -15.35
CA VAL A 387 20.11 25.24 -14.04
C VAL A 387 19.27 23.95 -14.11
N GLU A 388 18.18 23.95 -14.87
CA GLU A 388 17.41 22.73 -15.11
C GLU A 388 18.23 21.67 -15.84
N LEU A 389 19.06 22.07 -16.81
CA LEU A 389 19.96 21.16 -17.51
C LEU A 389 21.03 20.61 -16.56
N LEU A 390 21.60 21.44 -15.68
CA LEU A 390 22.52 21.01 -14.63
C LEU A 390 21.87 19.97 -13.71
N ASN A 391 20.63 20.21 -13.26
CA ASN A 391 19.87 19.28 -12.42
C ASN A 391 19.61 17.95 -13.14
N LYS A 392 19.27 18.00 -14.43
CA LYS A 392 19.10 16.81 -15.27
C LYS A 392 20.42 16.03 -15.39
N ILE A 393 21.53 16.70 -15.67
CA ILE A 393 22.87 16.09 -15.76
C ILE A 393 23.26 15.44 -14.42
N ALA A 394 23.05 16.12 -13.30
CA ALA A 394 23.42 15.64 -11.96
C ALA A 394 22.71 14.31 -11.59
N ARG A 395 21.54 14.03 -12.18
CA ARG A 395 20.75 12.81 -11.98
C ARG A 395 21.12 11.68 -12.96
N MET A 396 21.86 11.95 -14.03
CA MET A 396 22.19 10.96 -15.06
C MET A 396 23.53 10.26 -14.81
N ARG A 397 23.50 8.94 -14.53
CA ARG A 397 24.71 8.12 -14.28
C ARG A 397 25.70 8.11 -15.46
N LYS A 398 25.21 8.23 -16.69
CA LYS A 398 26.05 8.29 -17.91
C LYS A 398 26.88 9.58 -18.00
N LEU A 399 26.50 10.62 -17.26
CA LEU A 399 27.20 11.90 -17.19
C LEU A 399 27.84 12.05 -15.80
N ASP A 400 29.08 11.58 -15.68
CA ASP A 400 29.83 11.72 -14.44
C ASP A 400 30.32 13.17 -14.25
N ILE A 401 29.47 13.99 -13.63
CA ILE A 401 29.76 15.40 -13.34
C ILE A 401 30.96 15.59 -12.39
N GLN A 402 31.34 14.53 -11.65
CA GLN A 402 32.49 14.58 -10.75
C GLN A 402 33.83 14.54 -11.51
N ARG A 403 33.83 14.15 -12.79
CA ARG A 403 35.02 14.12 -13.65
C ARG A 403 35.15 15.37 -14.53
N GLY A 404 36.39 15.84 -14.69
CA GLY A 404 36.76 16.99 -15.53
C GLY A 404 36.72 18.32 -14.77
N ARG A 405 37.06 19.42 -15.46
CA ARG A 405 36.99 20.78 -14.90
C ARG A 405 35.54 21.28 -14.79
N MET A 406 35.20 21.99 -13.72
CA MET A 406 33.83 22.48 -13.46
C MET A 406 33.42 23.56 -14.46
N GLU A 407 34.39 24.36 -14.85
CA GLU A 407 34.30 25.43 -15.83
C GLU A 407 33.89 24.89 -17.20
N ILE A 408 34.40 23.72 -17.60
CA ILE A 408 34.02 23.06 -18.85
C ILE A 408 32.57 22.54 -18.78
N TRP A 409 32.11 22.10 -17.61
CA TRP A 409 30.71 21.71 -17.43
C TRP A 409 29.77 22.92 -17.50
N ALA A 410 30.10 24.01 -16.80
CA ALA A 410 29.33 25.25 -16.85
C ALA A 410 29.25 25.80 -18.28
N ALA A 411 30.39 25.96 -18.96
CA ALA A 411 30.47 26.43 -20.34
C ALA A 411 29.67 25.53 -21.30
N ALA A 412 29.78 24.20 -21.17
CA ALA A 412 29.06 23.28 -22.04
C ALA A 412 27.54 23.31 -21.82
N ILE A 413 27.07 23.51 -20.59
CA ILE A 413 25.65 23.64 -20.28
C ILE A 413 25.09 24.91 -20.92
N VAL A 414 25.75 26.05 -20.73
CA VAL A 414 25.38 27.33 -21.38
C VAL A 414 25.36 27.17 -22.90
N TYR A 415 26.39 26.52 -23.46
CA TYR A 415 26.50 26.30 -24.90
C TYR A 415 25.32 25.49 -25.45
N VAL A 416 24.88 24.44 -24.75
CA VAL A 416 23.70 23.65 -25.16
C VAL A 416 22.45 24.52 -25.17
N ILE A 417 22.20 25.31 -24.12
CA ILE A 417 21.04 26.20 -24.06
C ILE A 417 21.09 27.26 -25.17
N ALA A 418 22.25 27.87 -25.38
CA ALA A 418 22.47 28.84 -26.45
C ALA A 418 22.20 28.24 -27.84
N ARG A 419 22.66 27.01 -28.08
CA ARG A 419 22.40 26.28 -29.33
C ARG A 419 20.91 26.01 -29.54
N LEU A 420 20.22 25.50 -28.52
CA LEU A 420 18.81 25.12 -28.61
C LEU A 420 17.87 26.33 -28.78
N ASN A 421 18.30 27.51 -28.33
CA ASN A 421 17.52 28.75 -28.39
C ASN A 421 18.01 29.73 -29.48
N PHE A 422 18.87 29.29 -30.39
CA PHE A 422 19.43 30.12 -31.48
C PHE A 422 20.12 31.40 -31.00
N LEU A 423 20.74 31.40 -29.81
CA LEU A 423 21.41 32.58 -29.26
C LEU A 423 22.72 32.93 -29.97
N PHE A 424 23.26 32.00 -30.76
CA PHE A 424 24.42 32.28 -31.62
C PHE A 424 24.05 33.07 -32.89
N ASP A 425 22.75 33.25 -33.16
CA ASP A 425 22.28 34.07 -34.26
C ASP A 425 22.34 35.56 -33.87
N PRO A 426 23.02 36.42 -34.64
CA PRO A 426 23.04 37.87 -34.39
C PRO A 426 21.65 38.52 -34.35
N GLU A 427 20.64 37.91 -34.98
CA GLU A 427 19.26 38.39 -34.98
C GLU A 427 18.47 37.95 -33.73
N SER A 428 19.10 37.22 -32.81
CA SER A 428 18.50 36.81 -31.53
C SER A 428 18.31 37.99 -30.57
N ASP A 429 17.29 37.92 -29.72
CA ASP A 429 17.03 38.93 -28.69
C ASP A 429 18.13 39.01 -27.62
N VAL A 430 18.88 37.92 -27.45
CA VAL A 430 20.08 37.82 -26.62
C VAL A 430 21.16 37.13 -27.45
N SER A 431 21.85 37.92 -28.29
CA SER A 431 22.97 37.41 -29.10
C SER A 431 24.17 37.12 -28.21
N LEU A 432 24.59 35.86 -28.18
CA LEU A 432 25.74 35.36 -27.44
C LEU A 432 26.71 34.71 -28.41
N SER A 433 28.01 34.99 -28.29
CA SER A 433 29.02 34.33 -29.13
C SER A 433 29.64 33.12 -28.43
N PRO A 434 30.08 32.09 -29.18
CA PRO A 434 30.88 31.00 -28.61
C PRO A 434 32.17 31.47 -27.92
N ASP A 435 32.76 32.58 -28.39
CA ASP A 435 33.93 33.23 -27.78
C ASP A 435 33.60 33.73 -26.38
N THR A 436 32.51 34.48 -26.23
CA THR A 436 32.05 35.03 -24.95
C THR A 436 31.90 33.96 -23.87
N ILE A 437 31.33 32.80 -24.20
CA ILE A 437 31.20 31.67 -23.25
C ILE A 437 32.58 31.11 -22.88
N CYS A 438 33.45 30.93 -23.88
CA CYS A 438 34.74 30.29 -23.65
C CYS A 438 35.70 31.18 -22.87
N ASP A 439 35.73 32.48 -23.18
CA ASP A 439 36.56 33.48 -22.53
C ASP A 439 36.14 33.69 -21.07
N TYR A 440 34.83 33.73 -20.78
CA TYR A 440 34.32 33.89 -19.41
C TYR A 440 34.75 32.73 -18.49
N PHE A 441 34.65 31.50 -18.98
CA PHE A 441 34.98 30.31 -18.18
C PHE A 441 36.45 29.87 -18.29
N ASP A 442 37.29 30.60 -19.02
CA ASP A 442 38.69 30.21 -19.32
C ASP A 442 38.80 28.78 -19.92
N THR A 443 38.05 28.56 -21.01
CA THR A 443 37.93 27.26 -21.68
C THR A 443 38.16 27.32 -23.18
N VAL A 444 38.39 26.16 -23.81
CA VAL A 444 38.67 26.05 -25.24
C VAL A 444 37.41 25.62 -26.00
N LYS A 445 37.06 26.36 -27.07
CA LYS A 445 35.87 26.12 -27.92
C LYS A 445 35.68 24.66 -28.36
N SER A 446 36.74 24.01 -28.84
CA SER A 446 36.66 22.62 -29.30
C SER A 446 36.28 21.66 -28.17
N THR A 447 36.76 21.91 -26.95
CA THR A 447 36.48 21.07 -25.77
C THR A 447 35.05 21.29 -25.27
N VAL A 448 34.61 22.55 -25.22
CA VAL A 448 33.24 22.92 -24.82
C VAL A 448 32.23 22.40 -25.84
N GLY A 449 32.47 22.60 -27.14
CA GLY A 449 31.59 22.14 -28.21
C GLY A 449 31.44 20.62 -28.28
N ASN A 450 32.54 19.87 -28.06
CA ASN A 450 32.50 18.40 -27.97
C ASN A 450 31.70 17.93 -26.75
N LYS A 451 31.93 18.54 -25.58
CA LYS A 451 31.16 18.19 -24.36
C LYS A 451 29.69 18.59 -24.49
N ALA A 452 29.37 19.74 -25.07
CA ALA A 452 28.01 20.18 -25.32
C ALA A 452 27.27 19.20 -26.23
N SER A 453 27.90 18.75 -27.31
CA SER A 453 27.31 17.76 -28.23
C SER A 453 27.13 16.39 -27.56
N PHE A 454 28.06 16.00 -26.69
CA PHE A 454 27.93 14.79 -25.87
C PHE A 454 26.76 14.90 -24.87
N ILE A 455 26.64 16.02 -24.15
CA ILE A 455 25.51 16.29 -23.24
C ILE A 455 24.19 16.26 -24.02
N GLN A 456 24.11 16.97 -25.15
CA GLN A 456 22.92 17.04 -25.98
C GLN A 456 22.45 15.64 -26.43
N LYS A 457 23.39 14.78 -26.87
CA LYS A 457 23.11 13.40 -27.26
C LYS A 457 22.65 12.53 -26.10
N ILE A 458 23.32 12.61 -24.95
CA ILE A 458 22.99 11.76 -23.79
C ILE A 458 21.69 12.19 -23.11
N CYS A 459 21.43 13.49 -23.06
CA CYS A 459 20.21 14.06 -22.49
C CYS A 459 19.00 14.04 -23.45
N ASP A 460 19.19 13.52 -24.67
CA ASP A 460 18.20 13.49 -25.76
C ASP A 460 17.56 14.85 -26.03
N LEU A 461 18.39 15.87 -26.21
CA LEU A 461 17.97 17.24 -26.41
C LEU A 461 17.94 17.61 -27.90
N TYR A 462 16.77 18.02 -28.37
CA TYR A 462 16.50 18.45 -29.74
C TYR A 462 15.93 19.88 -29.76
N TYR A 463 15.95 20.53 -30.92
CA TYR A 463 15.37 21.87 -31.08
C TYR A 463 13.87 21.84 -30.77
N GLY A 464 13.40 22.71 -29.87
CA GLY A 464 12.03 22.69 -29.38
C GLY A 464 11.80 21.75 -28.18
N ALA A 465 12.86 21.25 -27.54
CA ALA A 465 12.76 20.51 -26.29
C ALA A 465 12.12 21.38 -25.18
N LYS A 466 10.94 20.98 -24.71
CA LYS A 466 10.21 21.66 -23.63
C LYS A 466 11.05 21.72 -22.35
N GLY A 467 11.03 22.88 -21.68
CA GLY A 467 11.81 23.15 -20.47
C GLY A 467 13.26 23.56 -20.73
N PHE A 468 13.73 23.51 -21.98
CA PHE A 468 15.07 23.95 -22.38
C PHE A 468 15.06 24.95 -23.55
N CYS A 469 13.90 25.15 -24.17
CA CYS A 469 13.67 26.11 -25.25
C CYS A 469 12.59 27.13 -24.86
N ARG A 470 12.65 28.34 -25.42
CA ARG A 470 11.54 29.30 -25.31
C ARG A 470 10.26 28.78 -25.96
N GLN A 471 9.13 29.28 -25.47
CA GLN A 471 7.80 28.84 -25.89
C GLN A 471 7.53 29.11 -27.39
N ASP A 472 7.99 30.22 -27.94
CA ASP A 472 7.87 30.56 -29.36
C ASP A 472 8.66 29.60 -30.26
N ILE A 473 9.86 29.19 -29.83
CA ILE A 473 10.67 28.16 -30.52
C ILE A 473 9.98 26.80 -30.45
N ILE A 474 9.41 26.44 -29.29
CA ILE A 474 8.64 25.20 -29.13
C ILE A 474 7.42 25.22 -30.07
N ASP A 475 6.69 26.33 -30.12
CA ASP A 475 5.50 26.45 -30.96
C ASP A 475 5.84 26.52 -32.47
N MET A 476 7.02 27.05 -32.83
CA MET A 476 7.54 27.01 -34.19
C MET A 476 7.88 25.59 -34.66
N LEU A 477 8.33 24.73 -33.74
CA LEU A 477 8.79 23.36 -34.05
C LEU A 477 7.74 22.29 -33.70
N THR A 478 6.59 22.68 -33.15
CA THR A 478 5.45 21.81 -32.88
C THR A 478 4.47 21.90 -34.05
N PHE A 479 4.22 20.78 -34.73
CA PHE A 479 3.24 20.72 -35.81
C PHE A 479 1.88 20.24 -35.30
N VAL A 480 0.80 20.84 -35.79
CA VAL A 480 -0.58 20.46 -35.50
C VAL A 480 -1.35 20.24 -36.78
N GLU A 481 -2.31 19.32 -36.75
CA GLU A 481 -3.28 19.11 -37.83
C GLU A 481 -4.51 20.00 -37.61
N THR A 482 -4.91 20.78 -38.61
CA THR A 482 -6.14 21.58 -38.55
C THR A 482 -7.38 20.70 -38.75
N PRO A 483 -8.59 21.15 -38.36
CA PRO A 483 -9.83 20.43 -38.65
C PRO A 483 -10.06 20.12 -40.13
N GLU A 484 -9.42 20.89 -41.03
CA GLU A 484 -9.44 20.72 -42.47
C GLU A 484 -8.33 19.79 -43.03
N GLY A 485 -7.48 19.23 -42.16
CA GLY A 485 -6.45 18.24 -42.52
C GLY A 485 -5.09 18.82 -42.91
N PHE A 486 -4.81 20.10 -42.66
CA PHE A 486 -3.49 20.70 -42.93
C PHE A 486 -2.55 20.56 -41.74
N ILE A 487 -1.28 20.24 -41.99
CA ILE A 487 -0.24 20.18 -40.95
C ILE A 487 0.55 21.50 -40.97
N LEU A 488 0.49 22.25 -39.86
CA LEU A 488 1.16 23.55 -39.73
C LEU A 488 1.94 23.62 -38.41
N PRO A 489 3.01 24.43 -38.33
CA PRO A 489 3.57 24.88 -37.06
C PRO A 489 2.53 25.56 -36.17
N LYS A 490 2.55 25.26 -34.87
CA LYS A 490 1.59 25.74 -33.89
C LYS A 490 1.59 27.27 -33.76
N ASN A 491 2.74 27.92 -33.94
CA ASN A 491 2.84 29.39 -33.98
C ASN A 491 2.09 30.05 -35.15
N MET A 492 1.70 29.31 -36.20
CA MET A 492 0.91 29.83 -37.31
C MET A 492 -0.62 29.77 -37.07
N LEU A 493 -1.09 29.12 -36.01
CA LEU A 493 -2.51 29.02 -35.69
C LEU A 493 -3.13 30.38 -35.35
N ASP A 494 -2.39 31.25 -34.67
CA ASP A 494 -2.84 32.61 -34.32
C ASP A 494 -2.93 33.54 -35.54
N ILE A 495 -2.17 33.23 -36.61
CA ILE A 495 -2.17 33.99 -37.86
C ILE A 495 -3.38 33.57 -38.73
N ASN A 496 -3.72 32.28 -38.76
CA ASN A 496 -4.80 31.73 -39.59
C ASN A 496 -6.21 32.08 -39.10
N THR A 497 -6.42 32.41 -37.83
CA THR A 497 -7.74 32.92 -37.36
C THR A 497 -8.12 34.26 -38.01
N LYS A 498 -7.17 35.03 -38.52
CA LYS A 498 -7.41 36.26 -39.31
C LYS A 498 -7.67 35.96 -40.79
N PHE A 499 -6.97 35.00 -41.39
CA PHE A 499 -7.16 34.61 -42.80
C PHE A 499 -8.46 33.82 -43.04
N ILE A 500 -8.87 32.94 -42.11
CA ILE A 500 -10.12 32.16 -42.27
C ILE A 500 -11.38 33.05 -42.13
N LYS A 501 -11.28 34.20 -41.45
CA LYS A 501 -12.37 35.18 -41.36
C LYS A 501 -12.58 35.98 -42.66
N SER A 502 -11.57 36.15 -43.50
CA SER A 502 -11.71 36.88 -44.78
C SER A 502 -12.30 36.02 -45.90
N GLU A 503 -12.16 34.69 -45.86
CA GLU A 503 -12.74 33.80 -46.87
C GLU A 503 -14.21 33.42 -46.56
N LYS A 504 -14.59 33.34 -45.29
CA LYS A 504 -15.97 32.98 -44.88
C LYS A 504 -17.03 34.06 -45.15
N SER A 505 -16.64 35.28 -45.55
CA SER A 505 -17.58 36.30 -46.04
C SER A 505 -17.97 36.13 -47.51
N GLY A 506 -17.29 35.26 -48.26
CA GLY A 506 -17.50 35.11 -49.71
C GLY A 506 -18.44 33.98 -50.14
N GLN A 507 -18.75 32.99 -49.30
CA GLN A 507 -19.51 31.80 -49.72
C GLN A 507 -20.50 31.31 -48.66
N GLN A 508 -21.66 31.97 -48.58
CA GLN A 508 -22.90 31.36 -48.12
C GLN A 508 -23.94 31.44 -49.24
N ALA A 509 -24.29 30.30 -49.83
CA ALA A 509 -25.66 29.85 -50.07
C ALA A 509 -25.69 28.74 -51.13
N LYS A 510 -25.85 27.49 -50.67
CA LYS A 510 -26.82 26.55 -51.26
C LYS A 510 -26.98 25.32 -50.36
N LYS A 511 -28.10 25.33 -49.61
CA LYS A 511 -28.67 24.17 -48.93
C LYS A 511 -29.14 23.14 -49.97
N LYS A 512 -28.94 21.85 -49.69
CA LYS A 512 -29.87 20.78 -50.09
C LYS A 512 -29.99 19.74 -48.98
N LYS A 513 -31.24 19.44 -48.62
CA LYS A 513 -31.71 18.42 -47.66
C LYS A 513 -31.84 17.05 -48.37
N GLU A 514 -31.74 15.97 -47.59
CA GLU A 514 -32.41 14.63 -47.65
C GLU A 514 -31.42 13.55 -47.16
N LYS A 515 -31.72 12.47 -46.41
CA LYS A 515 -32.87 11.87 -45.69
C LYS A 515 -32.26 10.79 -44.74
N PRO A 516 -32.97 10.26 -43.72
CA PRO A 516 -32.39 9.37 -42.71
C PRO A 516 -32.42 7.88 -43.14
N LYS A 517 -31.41 7.09 -42.76
CA LYS A 517 -31.46 5.61 -42.82
C LYS A 517 -30.67 4.92 -41.69
N ASP A 518 -31.44 4.11 -40.97
CA ASP A 518 -31.18 2.81 -40.33
C ASP A 518 -30.10 2.62 -39.27
N ASP A 519 -30.63 2.36 -38.06
CA ASP A 519 -30.06 1.55 -36.98
C ASP A 519 -29.47 0.23 -37.46
N LYS A 520 -28.21 -0.02 -37.10
CA LYS A 520 -27.72 -1.36 -36.74
C LYS A 520 -26.78 -1.26 -35.54
N GLN A 521 -27.30 -1.65 -34.38
CA GLN A 521 -26.52 -2.08 -33.22
C GLN A 521 -25.63 -3.26 -33.60
N LEU A 522 -24.34 -3.18 -33.28
CA LEU A 522 -23.45 -4.34 -33.25
C LEU A 522 -23.28 -4.78 -31.79
N LYS A 523 -23.76 -5.99 -31.49
CA LYS A 523 -23.39 -6.77 -30.31
C LYS A 523 -22.00 -7.36 -30.52
N LEU A 524 -21.16 -7.32 -29.50
CA LEU A 524 -19.95 -8.15 -29.39
C LEU A 524 -19.86 -8.58 -27.95
N PHE A 525 -20.21 -9.82 -27.65
CA PHE A 525 -19.60 -10.72 -26.66
C PHE A 525 -20.29 -12.08 -26.83
N ASP A 526 -19.58 -13.02 -27.44
CA ASP A 526 -19.85 -14.45 -27.34
C ASP A 526 -18.67 -15.08 -26.59
N ASP A 527 -19.01 -16.12 -25.83
CA ASP A 527 -18.26 -16.88 -24.83
C ASP A 527 -16.88 -17.43 -25.27
N VAL A 528 -15.90 -17.41 -24.35
CA VAL A 528 -15.10 -18.57 -23.85
C VAL A 528 -14.58 -18.24 -22.45
#